data_AF-X2J8C3-F1
#
_entry.id   AF-X2J8C3-F1
#
_cell.length_a   1.000
_cell.length_b   1.000
_cell.length_c   1.000
_cell.angle_alpha   90.00
_cell.angle_beta   90.00
_cell.angle_gamma   90.00
#
_symmetry.space_group_name_H-M   'P 1'
#
loop_
_entity.id
_entity.type
_entity.pdbx_description
1 polymer ?
#
loop_
_entity_poly.entity_id
_entity_poly.type
_entity_poly.pdbx_seq_one_letter_code
_entity_poly.pdbx_strand_id
1 'polypeptide(L)'
;MRLFLLALLATLAVTQALVKEEIQAKEYLENLNKELAKRTNVETEAAWAYGSNITDENEKKKNEISAELAKFMKEVASDTTKFQWRSYQSEDLKRQFKALTKLGYAALPEDDYAELLDTLSAMESNFAKVKVCDYKDSTKCDLALDPEIEEVISKSRDHEELAYYWREFYDKAGTAVRSQFERYVELNTKAAKLNNFTSGAEAWLDEYEDDTFEQQLEDIFADIRPLYQQIHGYVRFRLRKHYGDAVVSETGPIPMHLLGNMWAQQWSEIADIVSPFPEKPLVDVSAEMEKQGYTPLKMFQMGDDFFTSMNLTKLPQDFWDKSIIEKPTDGRDLVCHASAWDFYLTDDVRIKQCTRVTQDQLFTVHHELGHIQYFLQYQHQPFVYRTGANPGFHEAVGDVLSLSVSTPKHLEKIGLLKDYVRDDEARINQLFLTALDKIVFLPFAFTMDKYRWSLFRGEVDKANWNCAFWKLRDEYSGIEPPVVRSEKDFDAPAKYHISADVEYLRYLVSFIIQFQFYKSACIKAGQYDPDNVELPLDNCDIYGSAAAGAAFHNMLSMGASKPWPDALEAFNGERIMSGKAIAEYFEPLRVWLEAENIKNNVHIGWTTSNKCVSS
;
A
#
# COMPACT_ATOMS: atom_id res chain seq x y z
N MET A 1 24.29 -13.22 58.21
CA MET A 1 23.55 -11.97 58.47
C MET A 1 24.22 -10.73 57.86
N ARG A 2 25.50 -10.41 58.15
CA ARG A 2 26.19 -9.23 57.57
C ARG A 2 26.33 -9.26 56.04
N LEU A 3 26.71 -10.40 55.45
CA LEU A 3 26.77 -10.60 53.99
C LEU A 3 25.40 -10.43 53.32
N PHE A 4 24.34 -10.90 53.99
CA PHE A 4 22.96 -10.76 53.51
C PHE A 4 22.48 -9.30 53.56
N LEU A 5 22.85 -8.58 54.62
CA LEU A 5 22.53 -7.15 54.77
C LEU A 5 23.29 -6.28 53.76
N LEU A 6 24.57 -6.60 53.50
CA LEU A 6 25.39 -5.94 52.47
C LEU A 6 24.85 -6.18 51.06
N ALA A 7 24.44 -7.41 50.76
CA ALA A 7 23.79 -7.74 49.49
C ALA A 7 22.47 -6.99 49.32
N LEU A 8 21.64 -6.93 50.38
CA LEU A 8 20.37 -6.22 50.39
C LEU A 8 20.52 -4.69 50.22
N LEU A 9 21.54 -4.09 50.85
CA LEU A 9 21.83 -2.67 50.73
C LEU A 9 22.39 -2.32 49.34
N ALA A 10 23.23 -3.19 48.77
CA ALA A 10 23.74 -3.04 47.41
C ALA A 10 22.61 -3.15 46.37
N THR A 11 21.69 -4.11 46.52
CA THR A 11 20.53 -4.21 45.63
C THR A 11 19.61 -3.00 45.76
N LEU A 12 19.32 -2.51 46.98
CA LEU A 12 18.53 -1.28 47.16
C LEU A 12 19.18 -0.06 46.48
N ALA A 13 20.50 0.11 46.63
CA ALA A 13 21.23 1.23 46.04
C ALA A 13 21.21 1.19 44.49
N VAL A 14 21.39 0.00 43.90
CA VAL A 14 21.30 -0.21 42.45
C VAL A 14 19.87 0.07 41.96
N THR A 15 18.86 -0.40 42.70
CA THR A 15 17.45 -0.17 42.35
C THR A 15 17.09 1.31 42.40
N GLN A 16 17.55 2.04 43.42
CA GLN A 16 17.35 3.49 43.51
C GLN A 16 18.08 4.27 42.41
N ALA A 17 19.28 3.84 42.02
CA ALA A 17 20.02 4.45 40.91
C ALA A 17 19.27 4.28 39.58
N LEU A 18 18.76 3.08 39.31
CA LEU A 18 17.96 2.78 38.10
C LEU A 18 16.66 3.60 38.05
N VAL A 19 15.94 3.71 39.17
CA VAL A 19 14.71 4.53 39.23
C VAL A 19 15.01 6.01 38.95
N LYS A 20 16.12 6.53 39.49
CA LYS A 20 16.54 7.91 39.23
C LYS A 20 16.91 8.12 37.75
N GLU A 21 17.62 7.17 37.16
CA GLU A 21 17.98 7.20 35.74
C GLU A 21 16.74 7.13 34.84
N GLU A 22 15.76 6.28 35.17
CA GLU A 22 14.51 6.15 34.42
C GLU A 22 13.70 7.47 34.40
N ILE A 23 13.71 8.23 35.50
CA ILE A 23 13.13 9.59 35.54
C ILE A 23 13.88 10.54 34.60
N GLN A 24 15.21 10.53 34.62
CA GLN A 24 16.03 11.36 33.73
C GLN A 24 15.85 10.97 32.27
N ALA A 25 15.72 9.68 31.99
CA ALA A 25 15.49 9.15 30.66
C ALA A 25 14.12 9.58 30.11
N LYS A 26 13.09 9.63 30.96
CA LYS A 26 11.79 10.18 30.61
C LYS A 26 11.88 11.67 30.22
N GLU A 27 12.54 12.49 31.04
CA GLU A 27 12.74 13.92 30.74
C GLU A 27 13.56 14.13 29.45
N TYR A 28 14.56 13.28 29.21
CA TYR A 28 15.33 13.25 27.97
C TYR A 28 14.42 12.98 26.76
N LEU A 29 13.61 11.92 26.81
CA LEU A 29 12.67 11.58 25.73
C LEU A 29 11.63 12.66 25.50
N GLU A 30 11.08 13.29 26.53
CA GLU A 30 10.10 14.39 26.37
C GLU A 30 10.67 15.58 25.58
N ASN A 31 11.94 15.93 25.83
CA ASN A 31 12.62 16.99 25.09
C ASN A 31 13.02 16.53 23.68
N LEU A 32 13.55 15.31 23.56
CA LEU A 32 13.96 14.73 22.29
C LEU A 32 12.78 14.58 21.33
N ASN A 33 11.62 14.12 21.79
CA ASN A 33 10.41 13.99 20.96
C ASN A 33 10.01 15.32 20.32
N LYS A 34 10.13 16.45 21.05
CA LYS A 34 9.84 17.79 20.51
C LYS A 34 10.87 18.22 19.46
N GLU A 35 12.15 17.97 19.72
CA GLU A 35 13.23 18.32 18.80
C GLU A 35 13.18 17.47 17.52
N LEU A 36 12.88 16.18 17.64
CA LEU A 36 12.67 15.29 16.50
C LEU A 36 11.48 15.75 15.66
N ALA A 37 10.31 15.99 16.27
CA ALA A 37 9.15 16.51 15.54
C ALA A 37 9.46 17.82 14.79
N LYS A 38 10.20 18.73 15.42
CA LYS A 38 10.62 19.99 14.78
C LYS A 38 11.55 19.78 13.60
N ARG A 39 12.57 18.91 13.72
CA ARG A 39 13.53 18.67 12.64
C ARG A 39 12.90 17.88 11.49
N THR A 40 12.09 16.87 11.81
CA THR A 40 11.36 16.11 10.82
C THR A 40 10.34 16.98 10.10
N ASN A 41 9.67 17.93 10.76
CA ASN A 41 8.84 18.92 10.08
C ASN A 41 9.60 19.70 8.99
N VAL A 42 10.82 20.16 9.28
CA VAL A 42 11.67 20.88 8.31
C VAL A 42 12.02 19.99 7.11
N GLU A 43 12.32 18.72 7.37
CA GLU A 43 12.61 17.72 6.34
C GLU A 43 11.37 17.38 5.49
N THR A 44 10.21 17.21 6.13
CA THR A 44 8.93 16.97 5.48
C THR A 44 8.49 18.16 4.61
N GLU A 45 8.69 19.40 5.05
CA GLU A 45 8.43 20.59 4.22
C GLU A 45 9.34 20.65 2.99
N ALA A 46 10.60 20.24 3.10
CA ALA A 46 11.51 20.18 1.96
C ALA A 46 11.12 19.06 0.98
N ALA A 47 10.75 17.89 1.50
CA ALA A 47 10.23 16.78 0.71
C ALA A 47 8.91 17.14 0.01
N TRP A 48 7.98 17.79 0.71
CA TRP A 48 6.74 18.31 0.15
C TRP A 48 6.99 19.32 -0.97
N ALA A 49 7.92 20.26 -0.77
CA ALA A 49 8.29 21.26 -1.78
C ALA A 49 8.82 20.60 -3.06
N TYR A 50 9.66 19.56 -2.94
CA TYR A 50 10.12 18.77 -4.08
C TYR A 50 8.98 17.98 -4.75
N GLY A 51 8.21 17.21 -3.97
CA GLY A 51 7.12 16.39 -4.51
C GLY A 51 6.00 17.21 -5.17
N SER A 52 5.83 18.46 -4.77
CA SER A 52 4.84 19.41 -5.31
C SER A 52 5.38 20.33 -6.40
N ASN A 53 6.70 20.35 -6.61
CA ASN A 53 7.39 21.15 -7.61
C ASN A 53 8.80 20.57 -7.85
N ILE A 54 8.92 19.67 -8.82
CA ILE A 54 10.15 18.92 -9.12
C ILE A 54 11.14 19.85 -9.82
N THR A 55 12.20 20.22 -9.11
CA THR A 55 13.32 21.02 -9.63
C THR A 55 14.63 20.57 -8.98
N ASP A 56 15.76 20.73 -9.67
CA ASP A 56 17.09 20.41 -9.14
C ASP A 56 17.39 21.17 -7.84
N GLU A 57 16.88 22.40 -7.70
CA GLU A 57 17.04 23.22 -6.49
C GLU A 57 16.29 22.60 -5.29
N ASN A 58 15.02 22.21 -5.49
CA ASN A 58 14.24 21.56 -4.44
C ASN A 58 14.80 20.18 -4.08
N GLU A 59 15.27 19.42 -5.08
CA GLU A 59 15.91 18.11 -4.86
C GLU A 59 17.15 18.24 -3.99
N LYS A 60 18.05 19.16 -4.35
CA LYS A 60 19.27 19.43 -3.59
C LYS A 60 18.95 19.84 -2.16
N LYS A 61 17.98 20.75 -1.97
CA LYS A 61 17.56 21.20 -0.64
C LYS A 61 16.96 20.08 0.19
N LYS A 62 16.13 19.22 -0.41
CA LYS A 62 15.59 18.01 0.23
C LYS A 62 16.73 17.11 0.72
N ASN A 63 17.67 16.76 -0.16
CA ASN A 63 18.77 15.86 0.16
C ASN A 63 19.72 16.42 1.23
N GLU A 64 20.04 17.72 1.18
CA GLU A 64 20.83 18.40 2.20
C GLU A 64 20.17 18.31 3.60
N ILE A 65 18.87 18.60 3.69
CA ILE A 65 18.13 18.55 4.96
C ILE A 65 17.99 17.11 5.47
N SER A 66 17.70 16.13 4.58
CA SER A 66 17.66 14.71 4.96
C SER A 66 19.01 14.22 5.51
N ALA A 67 20.13 14.67 4.92
CA ALA A 67 21.47 14.34 5.43
C ALA A 67 21.74 14.95 6.82
N GLU A 68 21.31 16.19 7.07
CA GLU A 68 21.41 16.82 8.39
C GLU A 68 20.59 16.07 9.46
N LEU A 69 19.36 15.67 9.11
CA LEU A 69 18.50 14.89 10.00
C LEU A 69 19.10 13.50 10.27
N ALA A 70 19.63 12.82 9.24
CA ALA A 70 20.30 11.53 9.39
C ALA A 70 21.49 11.61 10.35
N LYS A 71 22.28 12.69 10.28
CA LYS A 71 23.38 12.94 11.22
C LYS A 71 22.88 13.12 12.65
N PHE A 72 21.82 13.91 12.84
CA PHE A 72 21.21 14.08 14.16
C PHE A 72 20.67 12.76 14.71
N MET A 73 20.03 11.93 13.88
CA MET A 73 19.55 10.61 14.30
C MET A 73 20.69 9.69 14.77
N LYS A 74 21.87 9.73 14.14
CA LYS A 74 23.06 9.02 14.64
C LYS A 74 23.49 9.50 16.02
N GLU A 75 23.50 10.80 16.26
CA GLU A 75 23.80 11.39 17.57
C GLU A 75 22.79 10.91 18.63
N VAL A 76 21.51 10.93 18.29
CA VAL A 76 20.42 10.44 19.14
C VAL A 76 20.61 8.96 19.48
N ALA A 77 20.87 8.11 18.48
CA ALA A 77 21.11 6.68 18.70
C ALA A 77 22.35 6.46 19.58
N SER A 78 23.43 7.22 19.39
CA SER A 78 24.59 7.18 20.28
C SER A 78 24.26 7.63 21.70
N ASP A 79 23.38 8.61 21.87
CA ASP A 79 22.95 9.08 23.19
C ASP A 79 22.11 8.03 23.93
N THR A 80 21.32 7.23 23.21
CA THR A 80 20.57 6.12 23.83
C THR A 80 21.47 5.10 24.52
N THR A 81 22.74 4.94 24.10
CA THR A 81 23.67 3.98 24.74
C THR A 81 24.15 4.43 26.11
N LYS A 82 23.93 5.69 26.48
CA LYS A 82 24.25 6.24 27.81
C LYS A 82 23.23 5.79 28.86
N PHE A 83 22.08 5.27 28.41
CA PHE A 83 20.96 4.84 29.24
C PHE A 83 20.88 3.31 29.33
N GLN A 84 20.64 2.77 30.53
CA GLN A 84 20.38 1.35 30.78
C GLN A 84 18.92 0.98 30.53
N TRP A 85 18.35 1.47 29.42
CA TRP A 85 16.91 1.46 29.17
C TRP A 85 16.29 0.06 29.12
N ARG A 86 17.06 -0.97 28.75
CA ARG A 86 16.62 -2.37 28.78
C ARG A 86 16.24 -2.85 30.18
N SER A 87 16.75 -2.21 31.23
CA SER A 87 16.51 -2.54 32.64
C SER A 87 15.39 -1.72 33.28
N TYR A 88 14.79 -0.77 32.55
CA TYR A 88 13.72 0.09 33.06
C TYR A 88 12.48 -0.71 33.42
N GLN A 89 11.62 -0.16 34.29
CA GLN A 89 10.35 -0.79 34.61
C GLN A 89 9.25 -0.42 33.61
N SER A 90 9.33 0.79 33.04
CA SER A 90 8.41 1.25 32.01
C SER A 90 8.69 0.58 30.66
N GLU A 91 7.76 -0.27 30.22
CA GLU A 91 7.75 -0.83 28.86
C GLU A 91 7.61 0.24 27.79
N ASP A 92 6.93 1.35 28.10
CA ASP A 92 6.82 2.49 27.19
C ASP A 92 8.19 3.13 26.92
N LEU A 93 8.96 3.40 27.97
CA LEU A 93 10.31 3.97 27.80
C LEU A 93 11.19 2.98 27.02
N LYS A 94 11.14 1.68 27.34
CA LYS A 94 11.88 0.66 26.57
C LYS A 94 11.56 0.70 25.09
N ARG A 95 10.28 0.77 24.74
CA ARG A 95 9.84 0.77 23.34
C ARG A 95 10.28 2.05 22.62
N GLN A 96 10.16 3.23 23.24
CA GLN A 96 10.68 4.48 22.68
C GLN A 96 12.20 4.41 22.45
N PHE A 97 12.99 3.94 23.44
CA PHE A 97 14.43 3.77 23.27
C PHE A 97 14.80 2.73 22.20
N LYS A 98 14.07 1.61 22.13
CA LYS A 98 14.25 0.60 21.07
C LYS A 98 14.04 1.23 19.69
N ALA A 99 12.95 1.98 19.50
CA ALA A 99 12.67 2.66 18.23
C ALA A 99 13.79 3.64 17.83
N LEU A 100 14.30 4.43 18.77
CA LEU A 100 15.41 5.37 18.53
C LEU A 100 16.75 4.71 18.18
N THR A 101 16.90 3.39 18.42
CA THR A 101 18.11 2.65 18.03
C THR A 101 18.06 2.15 16.59
N LYS A 102 16.88 2.14 15.96
CA LYS A 102 16.71 1.80 14.55
C LYS A 102 17.03 3.02 13.69
N LEU A 103 18.19 3.03 13.03
CA LEU A 103 18.61 4.14 12.17
C LEU A 103 18.18 3.96 10.71
N GLY A 104 17.86 2.73 10.30
CA GLY A 104 17.61 2.42 8.89
C GLY A 104 18.80 2.85 8.03
N TYR A 105 18.53 3.57 6.92
CA TYR A 105 19.59 4.08 6.05
C TYR A 105 20.48 5.13 6.70
N ALA A 106 20.00 5.85 7.72
CA ALA A 106 20.85 6.78 8.46
C ALA A 106 22.00 6.09 9.20
N ALA A 107 22.08 4.75 9.23
CA ALA A 107 23.27 4.05 9.73
C ALA A 107 24.48 4.15 8.79
N LEU A 108 24.25 4.40 7.49
CA LEU A 108 25.31 4.48 6.48
C LEU A 108 26.31 5.61 6.77
N PRO A 109 27.59 5.47 6.41
CA PRO A 109 28.53 6.60 6.32
C PRO A 109 27.96 7.74 5.45
N GLU A 110 28.40 8.98 5.69
CA GLU A 110 27.83 10.17 5.02
C GLU A 110 27.89 10.06 3.48
N ASP A 111 29.03 9.64 2.93
CA ASP A 111 29.20 9.46 1.48
C ASP A 111 28.27 8.37 0.90
N ASP A 112 28.15 7.23 1.60
CA ASP A 112 27.25 6.13 1.17
C ASP A 112 25.77 6.54 1.27
N TYR A 113 25.41 7.34 2.28
CA TYR A 113 24.04 7.83 2.46
C TYR A 113 23.67 8.83 1.37
N ALA A 114 24.57 9.76 1.03
CA ALA A 114 24.40 10.67 -0.09
C ALA A 114 24.25 9.91 -1.41
N GLU A 115 25.12 8.91 -1.65
CA GLU A 115 25.03 8.07 -2.85
C GLU A 115 23.72 7.28 -2.92
N LEU A 116 23.20 6.80 -1.77
CA LEU A 116 21.90 6.14 -1.71
C LEU A 116 20.78 7.11 -2.13
N LEU A 117 20.76 8.33 -1.60
CA LEU A 117 19.74 9.34 -1.93
C LEU A 117 19.79 9.71 -3.42
N ASP A 118 20.98 9.89 -3.98
CA ASP A 118 21.17 10.18 -5.41
C ASP A 118 20.71 9.00 -6.28
N THR A 119 21.03 7.76 -5.86
CA THR A 119 20.61 6.53 -6.56
C THR A 119 19.09 6.39 -6.58
N LEU A 120 18.43 6.59 -5.44
CA LEU A 120 16.97 6.53 -5.32
C LEU A 120 16.30 7.64 -6.14
N SER A 121 16.79 8.87 -6.04
CA SER A 121 16.23 10.01 -6.78
C SER A 121 16.40 9.84 -8.29
N ALA A 122 17.51 9.23 -8.74
CA ALA A 122 17.70 8.89 -10.15
C ALA A 122 16.71 7.84 -10.67
N MET A 123 16.41 6.80 -9.89
CA MET A 123 15.41 5.79 -10.26
C MET A 123 13.99 6.38 -10.30
N GLU A 124 13.61 7.13 -9.26
CA GLU A 124 12.31 7.81 -9.19
C GLU A 124 12.15 8.83 -10.32
N SER A 125 13.18 9.65 -10.57
CA SER A 125 13.16 10.63 -11.66
C SER A 125 13.13 9.97 -13.04
N ASN A 126 13.77 8.82 -13.24
CA ASN A 126 13.65 8.09 -14.50
C ASN A 126 12.19 7.68 -14.71
N PHE A 127 11.59 7.00 -13.73
CA PHE A 127 10.21 6.52 -13.80
C PHE A 127 9.23 7.66 -14.13
N ALA A 128 9.32 8.78 -13.41
CA ALA A 128 8.43 9.93 -13.57
C ALA A 128 8.55 10.62 -14.94
N LYS A 129 9.73 10.55 -15.59
CA LYS A 129 10.04 11.24 -16.85
C LYS A 129 9.94 10.34 -18.08
N VAL A 130 9.56 9.07 -17.95
CA VAL A 130 9.42 8.17 -19.10
C VAL A 130 8.40 8.72 -20.09
N LYS A 131 8.83 8.81 -21.35
CA LYS A 131 7.98 9.14 -22.51
C LYS A 131 8.09 8.05 -23.57
N VAL A 132 6.96 7.65 -24.14
CA VAL A 132 6.89 6.64 -25.22
C VAL A 132 6.37 7.27 -26.51
N CYS A 133 6.71 6.65 -27.63
CA CYS A 133 6.16 7.06 -28.92
C CYS A 133 4.78 6.46 -29.12
N ASP A 134 3.95 7.11 -29.94
CA ASP A 134 2.63 6.61 -30.29
C ASP A 134 2.76 5.36 -31.17
N TYR A 135 1.92 4.36 -30.92
CA TYR A 135 1.90 3.09 -31.66
C TYR A 135 1.66 3.31 -33.16
N LYS A 136 0.85 4.31 -33.54
CA LYS A 136 0.45 4.59 -34.93
C LYS A 136 1.24 5.74 -35.54
N ASP A 137 1.88 6.59 -34.73
CA ASP A 137 2.69 7.72 -35.18
C ASP A 137 4.02 7.82 -34.42
N SER A 138 5.08 7.27 -35.01
CA SER A 138 6.43 7.29 -34.43
C SER A 138 7.06 8.69 -34.32
N THR A 139 6.42 9.74 -34.85
CA THR A 139 6.88 11.13 -34.67
C THR A 139 6.34 11.77 -33.39
N LYS A 140 5.27 11.21 -32.81
CA LYS A 140 4.68 11.67 -31.55
C LYS A 140 5.26 10.88 -30.39
N CYS A 141 6.21 11.47 -29.65
CA CYS A 141 6.97 10.81 -28.58
C CYS A 141 6.89 11.51 -27.22
N ASP A 142 5.71 12.03 -26.90
CA ASP A 142 5.43 12.83 -25.70
C ASP A 142 4.42 12.17 -24.74
N LEU A 143 4.01 10.92 -25.00
CA LEU A 143 3.05 10.18 -24.18
C LEU A 143 3.71 9.77 -22.85
N ALA A 144 3.14 10.21 -21.71
CA ALA A 144 3.54 9.78 -20.37
C ALA A 144 2.70 8.61 -19.88
N LEU A 145 3.12 8.00 -18.76
CA LEU A 145 2.33 6.97 -18.07
C LEU A 145 0.93 7.49 -17.75
N ASP A 146 0.84 8.57 -16.97
CA ASP A 146 -0.41 9.24 -16.62
C ASP A 146 -0.52 10.62 -17.33
N PRO A 147 -1.58 10.87 -18.11
CA PRO A 147 -2.72 9.96 -18.38
C PRO A 147 -2.56 9.05 -19.59
N GLU A 148 -1.69 9.37 -20.55
CA GLU A 148 -1.87 8.89 -21.92
C GLU A 148 -1.76 7.37 -22.04
N ILE A 149 -0.72 6.76 -21.48
CA ILE A 149 -0.53 5.31 -21.56
C ILE A 149 -1.55 4.56 -20.69
N GLU A 150 -1.84 5.04 -19.47
CA GLU A 150 -2.86 4.43 -18.60
C GLU A 150 -4.25 4.43 -19.24
N GLU A 151 -4.61 5.50 -19.95
CA GLU A 151 -5.87 5.56 -20.69
C GLU A 151 -5.91 4.54 -21.84
N VAL A 152 -4.81 4.35 -22.57
CA VAL A 152 -4.75 3.32 -23.61
C VAL A 152 -4.81 1.92 -22.99
N ILE A 153 -4.05 1.66 -21.94
CA ILE A 153 -4.00 0.34 -21.29
C ILE A 153 -5.35 -0.06 -20.67
N SER A 154 -6.09 0.89 -20.09
CA SER A 154 -7.42 0.66 -19.51
C SER A 154 -8.51 0.48 -20.57
N LYS A 155 -8.49 1.26 -21.66
CA LYS A 155 -9.61 1.32 -22.62
C LYS A 155 -9.39 0.57 -23.93
N SER A 156 -8.16 0.43 -24.41
CA SER A 156 -7.91 -0.27 -25.67
C SER A 156 -8.22 -1.75 -25.53
N ARG A 157 -8.69 -2.34 -26.62
CA ARG A 157 -8.90 -3.78 -26.79
C ARG A 157 -8.15 -4.31 -28.01
N ASP A 158 -7.12 -3.57 -28.44
CA ASP A 158 -6.18 -4.00 -29.47
C ASP A 158 -4.94 -4.60 -28.78
N HIS A 159 -4.80 -5.93 -28.85
CA HIS A 159 -3.72 -6.61 -28.13
C HIS A 159 -2.31 -6.23 -28.64
N GLU A 160 -2.17 -5.80 -29.89
CA GLU A 160 -0.87 -5.38 -30.42
C GLU A 160 -0.48 -3.98 -29.92
N GLU A 161 -1.45 -3.06 -29.89
CA GLU A 161 -1.28 -1.73 -29.30
C GLU A 161 -0.93 -1.81 -27.80
N LEU A 162 -1.67 -2.65 -27.06
CA LEU A 162 -1.41 -2.90 -25.63
C LEU A 162 0.00 -3.49 -25.40
N ALA A 163 0.41 -4.47 -26.22
CA ALA A 163 1.72 -5.11 -26.11
C ALA A 163 2.87 -4.13 -26.43
N TYR A 164 2.66 -3.22 -27.39
CA TYR A 164 3.61 -2.17 -27.74
C TYR A 164 3.85 -1.24 -26.55
N TYR A 165 2.80 -0.67 -25.99
CA TYR A 165 2.94 0.29 -24.88
C TYR A 165 3.50 -0.37 -23.62
N TRP A 166 3.08 -1.61 -23.32
CA TRP A 166 3.67 -2.40 -22.24
C TRP A 166 5.19 -2.53 -22.43
N ARG A 167 5.64 -2.97 -23.61
CA ARG A 167 7.08 -3.17 -23.87
C ARG A 167 7.86 -1.87 -23.78
N GLU A 168 7.41 -0.82 -24.47
CA GLU A 168 8.11 0.47 -24.49
C GLU A 168 8.23 1.07 -23.10
N PHE A 169 7.20 0.94 -22.26
CA PHE A 169 7.25 1.43 -20.89
C PHE A 169 8.24 0.62 -20.05
N TYR A 170 8.17 -0.72 -20.08
CA TYR A 170 9.06 -1.59 -19.31
C TYR A 170 10.54 -1.42 -19.71
N ASP A 171 10.83 -1.25 -21.01
CA ASP A 171 12.20 -1.03 -21.48
C ASP A 171 12.77 0.30 -20.99
N LYS A 172 11.95 1.36 -20.91
CA LYS A 172 12.40 2.71 -20.53
C LYS A 172 12.37 2.98 -19.03
N ALA A 173 11.43 2.39 -18.30
CA ALA A 173 11.25 2.56 -16.85
C ALA A 173 12.03 1.50 -16.05
N GLY A 174 12.15 0.28 -16.57
CA GLY A 174 12.81 -0.83 -15.90
C GLY A 174 14.26 -0.99 -16.32
N THR A 175 14.48 -1.39 -17.59
CA THR A 175 15.83 -1.74 -18.08
C THR A 175 16.83 -0.58 -17.95
N ALA A 176 16.38 0.65 -18.13
CA ALA A 176 17.21 1.85 -18.05
C ALA A 176 17.85 2.10 -16.67
N VAL A 177 17.29 1.54 -15.59
CA VAL A 177 17.74 1.80 -14.20
C VAL A 177 18.42 0.59 -13.55
N ARG A 178 18.77 -0.45 -14.31
CA ARG A 178 19.39 -1.67 -13.76
C ARG A 178 20.64 -1.38 -12.93
N SER A 179 21.55 -0.53 -13.42
CA SER A 179 22.78 -0.19 -12.70
C SER A 179 22.54 0.52 -11.37
N GLN A 180 21.57 1.43 -11.34
CA GLN A 180 21.17 2.16 -10.14
C GLN A 180 20.54 1.19 -9.14
N PHE A 181 19.67 0.30 -9.61
CA PHE A 181 19.04 -0.69 -8.75
C PHE A 181 20.07 -1.67 -8.15
N GLU A 182 21.06 -2.11 -8.92
CA GLU A 182 22.17 -2.91 -8.40
C GLU A 182 22.92 -2.19 -7.29
N ARG A 183 23.19 -0.89 -7.47
CA ARG A 183 23.88 -0.08 -6.45
C ARG A 183 23.02 0.12 -5.21
N TYR A 184 21.72 0.34 -5.39
CA TYR A 184 20.74 0.44 -4.31
C TYR A 184 20.72 -0.83 -3.44
N VAL A 185 20.66 -2.04 -4.04
CA VAL A 185 20.65 -3.31 -3.30
C VAL A 185 21.91 -3.47 -2.45
N GLU A 186 23.08 -3.03 -2.95
CA GLU A 186 24.34 -3.06 -2.20
C GLU A 186 24.31 -2.13 -0.99
N LEU A 187 23.85 -0.89 -1.17
CA LEU A 187 23.74 0.12 -0.10
C LEU A 187 22.68 -0.26 0.93
N ASN A 188 21.53 -0.76 0.48
CA ASN A 188 20.47 -1.29 1.35
C ASN A 188 21.00 -2.43 2.21
N THR A 189 21.69 -3.40 1.61
CA THR A 189 22.28 -4.54 2.33
C THR A 189 23.34 -4.08 3.34
N LYS A 190 24.15 -3.08 3.00
CA LYS A 190 25.13 -2.47 3.90
C LYS A 190 24.44 -1.81 5.10
N ALA A 191 23.38 -1.04 4.86
CA ALA A 191 22.59 -0.40 5.91
C ALA A 191 21.94 -1.42 6.85
N ALA A 192 21.36 -2.49 6.32
CA ALA A 192 20.76 -3.56 7.12
C ALA A 192 21.77 -4.19 8.09
N LYS A 193 22.98 -4.50 7.61
CA LYS A 193 24.07 -5.04 8.44
C LYS A 193 24.51 -4.08 9.54
N LEU A 194 24.56 -2.78 9.26
CA LEU A 194 24.89 -1.75 10.26
C LEU A 194 23.81 -1.62 11.35
N ASN A 195 22.56 -2.00 11.04
CA ASN A 195 21.46 -2.09 12.00
C ASN A 195 21.33 -3.47 12.67
N ASN A 196 22.30 -4.38 12.48
CA ASN A 196 22.29 -5.76 12.99
C ASN A 196 21.23 -6.68 12.37
N PHE A 197 20.75 -6.39 11.17
CA PHE A 197 19.93 -7.30 10.37
C PHE A 197 20.79 -8.09 9.38
N THR A 198 20.32 -9.27 8.99
CA THR A 198 21.01 -10.13 8.01
C THR A 198 20.89 -9.60 6.58
N SER A 199 19.75 -9.00 6.24
CA SER A 199 19.48 -8.34 4.96
C SER A 199 18.43 -7.25 5.09
N GLY A 200 18.20 -6.48 4.02
CA GLY A 200 17.09 -5.54 3.93
C GLY A 200 15.72 -6.18 4.09
N ALA A 201 15.57 -7.47 3.79
CA ALA A 201 14.32 -8.20 3.98
C ALA A 201 13.95 -8.28 5.46
N GLU A 202 14.91 -8.67 6.31
CA GLU A 202 14.68 -8.75 7.76
C GLU A 202 14.47 -7.37 8.39
N ALA A 203 15.11 -6.34 7.83
CA ALA A 203 14.86 -4.97 8.28
C ALA A 203 13.42 -4.51 8.01
N TRP A 204 12.82 -4.91 6.88
CA TRP A 204 11.40 -4.63 6.60
C TRP A 204 10.44 -5.52 7.39
N LEU A 205 10.74 -6.81 7.52
CA LEU A 205 9.90 -7.74 8.27
C LEU A 205 9.83 -7.42 9.78
N ASP A 206 10.88 -6.80 10.35
CA ASP A 206 10.92 -6.38 11.76
C ASP A 206 9.84 -5.33 12.11
N GLU A 207 9.31 -4.60 11.12
CA GLU A 207 8.19 -3.66 11.32
C GLU A 207 6.86 -4.36 11.63
N TYR A 208 6.78 -5.68 11.42
CA TYR A 208 5.63 -6.50 11.78
C TYR A 208 5.79 -7.21 13.13
N GLU A 209 6.93 -7.03 13.82
CA GLU A 209 7.20 -7.53 15.18
C GLU A 209 6.84 -9.02 15.41
N ASP A 210 6.96 -9.87 14.38
CA ASP A 210 6.61 -11.30 14.41
C ASP A 210 7.56 -12.12 13.52
N ASP A 211 8.37 -12.98 14.12
CA ASP A 211 9.36 -13.82 13.42
C ASP A 211 8.72 -14.84 12.47
N THR A 212 7.41 -15.09 12.59
CA THR A 212 6.65 -16.03 11.75
C THR A 212 5.85 -15.35 10.65
N PHE A 213 5.97 -14.01 10.50
CA PHE A 213 5.10 -13.22 9.63
C PHE A 213 5.15 -13.68 8.16
N GLU A 214 6.34 -13.98 7.63
CA GLU A 214 6.49 -14.49 6.25
C GLU A 214 5.71 -15.80 6.03
N GLN A 215 5.73 -16.72 7.01
CA GLN A 215 4.97 -17.97 6.92
C GLN A 215 3.46 -17.74 7.04
N GLN A 216 3.02 -16.81 7.90
CA GLN A 216 1.60 -16.47 8.01
C GLN A 216 1.03 -15.96 6.67
N LEU A 217 1.82 -15.19 5.92
CA LEU A 217 1.42 -14.69 4.59
C LEU A 217 1.32 -15.83 3.57
N GLU A 218 2.26 -16.78 3.58
CA GLU A 218 2.18 -17.98 2.73
C GLU A 218 0.92 -18.80 3.03
N ASP A 219 0.60 -18.99 4.32
CA ASP A 219 -0.57 -19.75 4.75
C ASP A 219 -1.88 -19.06 4.31
N ILE A 220 -1.98 -17.73 4.54
CA ILE A 220 -3.15 -16.95 4.10
C ILE A 220 -3.27 -16.96 2.57
N PHE A 221 -2.15 -16.87 1.85
CA PHE A 221 -2.17 -16.94 0.39
C PHE A 221 -2.61 -18.32 -0.10
N ALA A 222 -2.16 -19.39 0.55
CA ALA A 222 -2.59 -20.75 0.25
C ALA A 222 -4.11 -20.93 0.43
N ASP A 223 -4.69 -20.33 1.47
CA ASP A 223 -6.13 -20.34 1.74
C ASP A 223 -6.95 -19.57 0.67
N ILE A 224 -6.40 -18.48 0.14
CA ILE A 224 -7.08 -17.63 -0.86
C ILE A 224 -6.91 -18.19 -2.29
N ARG A 225 -5.85 -18.97 -2.53
CA ARG A 225 -5.50 -19.52 -3.85
C ARG A 225 -6.66 -20.22 -4.58
N PRO A 226 -7.54 -21.02 -3.95
CA PRO A 226 -8.67 -21.65 -4.63
C PRO A 226 -9.61 -20.62 -5.27
N LEU A 227 -9.98 -19.55 -4.56
CA LEU A 227 -10.82 -18.47 -5.09
C LEU A 227 -10.10 -17.74 -6.23
N TYR A 228 -8.82 -17.39 -6.04
CA TYR A 228 -8.04 -16.73 -7.08
C TYR A 228 -7.99 -17.56 -8.38
N GLN A 229 -7.78 -18.87 -8.28
CA GLN A 229 -7.73 -19.75 -9.47
C GLN A 229 -9.08 -19.84 -10.20
N GLN A 230 -10.20 -19.75 -9.48
CA GLN A 230 -11.53 -19.68 -10.11
C GLN A 230 -11.73 -18.37 -10.87
N ILE A 231 -11.32 -17.24 -10.29
CA ILE A 231 -11.35 -15.92 -10.94
C ILE A 231 -10.43 -15.91 -12.17
N HIS A 232 -9.18 -16.35 -12.01
CA HIS A 232 -8.19 -16.44 -13.08
C HIS A 232 -8.68 -17.28 -14.25
N GLY A 233 -9.16 -18.50 -13.98
CA GLY A 233 -9.69 -19.39 -15.02
C GLY A 233 -10.85 -18.76 -15.78
N TYR A 234 -11.79 -18.14 -15.05
CA TYR A 234 -12.93 -17.45 -15.64
C TYR A 234 -12.52 -16.26 -16.52
N VAL A 235 -11.64 -15.40 -16.01
CA VAL A 235 -11.10 -14.24 -16.75
C VAL A 235 -10.35 -14.70 -17.99
N ARG A 236 -9.47 -15.70 -17.89
CA ARG A 236 -8.77 -16.29 -19.05
C ARG A 236 -9.74 -16.79 -20.10
N PHE A 237 -10.79 -17.52 -19.69
CA PHE A 237 -11.83 -18.01 -20.59
C PHE A 237 -12.55 -16.87 -21.32
N ARG A 238 -12.90 -15.79 -20.62
CA ARG A 238 -13.57 -14.61 -21.20
C ARG A 238 -12.65 -13.84 -22.15
N LEU A 239 -11.40 -13.61 -21.76
CA LEU A 239 -10.39 -12.98 -22.61
C LEU A 239 -10.15 -13.81 -23.88
N ARG A 240 -10.05 -15.14 -23.76
CA ARG A 240 -9.91 -16.02 -24.92
C ARG A 240 -11.12 -15.97 -25.85
N LYS A 241 -12.34 -15.84 -25.33
CA LYS A 241 -13.54 -15.63 -26.15
C LYS A 241 -13.50 -14.31 -26.92
N HIS A 242 -12.90 -13.27 -26.34
CA HIS A 242 -12.79 -11.94 -26.95
C HIS A 242 -11.64 -11.84 -27.96
N TYR A 243 -10.42 -12.21 -27.55
CA TYR A 243 -9.18 -12.03 -28.33
C TYR A 243 -8.82 -13.23 -29.21
N GLY A 244 -9.43 -14.40 -28.99
CA GLY A 244 -9.12 -15.63 -29.71
C GLY A 244 -8.00 -16.47 -29.07
N ASP A 245 -7.85 -17.68 -29.60
CA ASP A 245 -6.96 -18.73 -29.09
C ASP A 245 -5.49 -18.52 -29.44
N ALA A 246 -5.21 -17.82 -30.53
CA ALA A 246 -3.86 -17.40 -30.90
C ALA A 246 -3.25 -16.39 -29.91
N VAL A 247 -4.09 -15.62 -29.22
CA VAL A 247 -3.67 -14.58 -28.26
C VAL A 247 -3.69 -15.11 -26.83
N VAL A 248 -4.74 -15.83 -26.44
CA VAL A 248 -4.92 -16.32 -25.07
C VAL A 248 -5.00 -17.85 -25.06
N SER A 249 -4.02 -18.48 -24.44
CA SER A 249 -4.01 -19.93 -24.24
C SER A 249 -5.19 -20.39 -23.38
N GLU A 250 -5.71 -21.59 -23.67
CA GLU A 250 -6.75 -22.22 -22.83
C GLU A 250 -6.21 -22.65 -21.46
N THR A 251 -4.93 -23.03 -21.40
CA THR A 251 -4.31 -23.64 -20.21
C THR A 251 -3.09 -22.88 -19.69
N GLY A 252 -2.61 -21.88 -20.42
CA GLY A 252 -1.43 -21.11 -20.06
C GLY A 252 -1.72 -19.92 -19.14
N PRO A 253 -0.67 -19.19 -18.74
CA PRO A 253 -0.79 -17.91 -18.05
C PRO A 253 -1.52 -16.87 -18.91
N ILE A 254 -2.13 -15.86 -18.29
CA ILE A 254 -2.79 -14.76 -19.01
C ILE A 254 -1.72 -13.75 -19.46
N PRO A 255 -1.70 -13.34 -20.75
CA PRO A 255 -0.85 -12.24 -21.20
C PRO A 255 -1.22 -10.95 -20.47
N MET A 256 -0.31 -10.43 -19.63
CA MET A 256 -0.68 -9.44 -18.61
C MET A 256 -1.16 -8.08 -19.17
N HIS A 257 -0.69 -7.70 -20.35
CA HIS A 257 -1.11 -6.48 -21.06
C HIS A 257 -2.61 -6.42 -21.38
N LEU A 258 -3.34 -7.54 -21.29
CA LEU A 258 -4.78 -7.63 -21.55
C LEU A 258 -5.65 -7.38 -20.32
N LEU A 259 -5.04 -7.09 -19.17
CA LEU A 259 -5.73 -7.01 -17.88
C LEU A 259 -6.06 -5.57 -17.45
N GLY A 260 -6.07 -4.63 -18.39
CA GLY A 260 -6.53 -3.26 -18.16
C GLY A 260 -5.62 -2.40 -17.27
N ASN A 261 -4.46 -2.93 -16.87
CA ASN A 261 -3.50 -2.24 -16.00
C ASN A 261 -2.07 -2.60 -16.41
N MET A 262 -1.15 -1.61 -16.38
CA MET A 262 0.25 -1.76 -16.82
C MET A 262 0.97 -2.94 -16.17
N TRP A 263 0.64 -3.24 -14.91
CA TRP A 263 1.27 -4.28 -14.10
C TRP A 263 0.37 -5.48 -13.84
N ALA A 264 -0.86 -5.47 -14.38
CA ALA A 264 -1.92 -6.42 -14.05
C ALA A 264 -2.13 -6.59 -12.53
N GLN A 265 -1.99 -5.51 -11.76
CA GLN A 265 -2.21 -5.53 -10.31
C GLN A 265 -3.71 -5.55 -9.96
N GLN A 266 -4.54 -4.96 -10.82
CA GLN A 266 -5.99 -4.83 -10.72
C GLN A 266 -6.56 -4.97 -12.14
N TRP A 267 -7.72 -5.62 -12.25
CA TRP A 267 -8.31 -6.07 -13.52
C TRP A 267 -9.73 -5.52 -13.73
N SER A 268 -10.19 -4.58 -12.92
CA SER A 268 -11.54 -3.99 -13.02
C SER A 268 -11.78 -3.26 -14.35
N GLU A 269 -10.73 -2.67 -14.94
CA GLU A 269 -10.79 -1.94 -16.22
C GLU A 269 -11.19 -2.80 -17.43
N ILE A 270 -11.19 -4.14 -17.31
CA ILE A 270 -11.67 -5.06 -18.36
C ILE A 270 -13.06 -5.63 -18.09
N ALA A 271 -13.76 -5.10 -17.09
CA ALA A 271 -15.07 -5.61 -16.69
C ALA A 271 -16.10 -5.60 -17.84
N ASP A 272 -15.99 -4.67 -18.79
CA ASP A 272 -16.83 -4.61 -19.99
C ASP A 272 -16.81 -5.92 -20.81
N ILE A 273 -15.65 -6.60 -20.90
CA ILE A 273 -15.51 -7.84 -21.69
C ILE A 273 -15.60 -9.11 -20.83
N VAL A 274 -15.34 -9.02 -19.51
CA VAL A 274 -15.33 -10.20 -18.62
C VAL A 274 -16.54 -10.33 -17.71
N SER A 275 -17.40 -9.33 -17.56
CA SER A 275 -18.51 -9.36 -16.59
C SER A 275 -19.44 -10.58 -16.75
N PRO A 276 -19.80 -11.27 -15.65
CA PRO A 276 -20.75 -12.39 -15.62
C PRO A 276 -22.04 -12.15 -16.39
N PHE A 277 -22.69 -11.02 -16.12
CA PHE A 277 -23.98 -10.66 -16.70
C PHE A 277 -23.84 -9.31 -17.42
N PRO A 278 -23.41 -9.28 -18.69
CA PRO A 278 -23.12 -8.03 -19.41
C PRO A 278 -24.36 -7.17 -19.69
N GLU A 279 -25.55 -7.78 -19.67
CA GLU A 279 -26.83 -7.08 -19.82
C GLU A 279 -27.25 -6.30 -18.57
N LYS A 280 -26.57 -6.54 -17.43
CA LYS A 280 -26.76 -5.79 -16.18
C LYS A 280 -25.71 -4.68 -16.12
N PRO A 281 -26.12 -3.42 -15.89
CA PRO A 281 -25.16 -2.32 -15.82
C PRO A 281 -24.21 -2.54 -14.64
N LEU A 282 -22.93 -2.27 -14.88
CA LEU A 282 -21.96 -2.09 -13.79
C LEU A 282 -22.25 -0.76 -13.09
N VAL A 283 -22.01 -0.74 -11.79
CA VAL A 283 -22.17 0.49 -11.00
C VAL A 283 -20.94 1.37 -11.25
N ASP A 284 -21.14 2.40 -12.08
CA ASP A 284 -20.22 3.51 -12.27
C ASP A 284 -20.99 4.83 -12.16
N VAL A 285 -20.66 5.61 -11.14
CA VAL A 285 -21.33 6.90 -10.86
C VAL A 285 -20.62 8.10 -11.47
N SER A 286 -19.54 7.92 -12.25
CA SER A 286 -18.73 9.01 -12.81
C SER A 286 -19.58 9.99 -13.64
N ALA A 287 -20.42 9.48 -14.53
CA ALA A 287 -21.30 10.32 -15.36
C ALA A 287 -22.36 11.09 -14.54
N GLU A 288 -22.87 10.50 -13.47
CA GLU A 288 -23.82 11.20 -12.58
C GLU A 288 -23.10 12.24 -11.71
N MET A 289 -21.86 11.98 -11.27
CA MET A 289 -21.01 12.97 -10.59
C MET A 289 -20.77 14.20 -11.46
N GLU A 290 -20.36 14.01 -12.73
CA GLU A 290 -20.19 15.11 -13.69
C GLU A 290 -21.49 15.88 -13.91
N LYS A 291 -22.60 15.18 -14.12
CA LYS A 291 -23.93 15.78 -14.31
C LYS A 291 -24.40 16.57 -13.10
N GLN A 292 -24.05 16.16 -11.89
CA GLN A 292 -24.33 16.88 -10.65
C GLN A 292 -23.33 18.01 -10.36
N GLY A 293 -22.31 18.20 -11.21
CA GLY A 293 -21.33 19.27 -11.06
C GLY A 293 -20.33 19.02 -9.91
N TYR A 294 -19.96 17.76 -9.68
CA TYR A 294 -18.94 17.41 -8.70
C TYR A 294 -17.60 18.06 -9.05
N THR A 295 -16.85 18.38 -8.00
CA THR A 295 -15.47 18.87 -8.08
C THR A 295 -14.60 18.02 -7.13
N PRO A 296 -13.27 17.99 -7.34
CA PRO A 296 -12.35 17.42 -6.36
C PRO A 296 -12.61 17.91 -4.93
N LEU A 297 -12.79 19.22 -4.73
CA LEU A 297 -13.16 19.78 -3.42
C LEU A 297 -14.42 19.12 -2.83
N LYS A 298 -15.47 18.92 -3.64
CA LYS A 298 -16.70 18.26 -3.17
C LYS A 298 -16.45 16.81 -2.78
N MET A 299 -15.61 16.08 -3.52
CA MET A 299 -15.25 14.70 -3.20
C MET A 299 -14.54 14.62 -1.84
N PHE A 300 -13.58 15.50 -1.56
CA PHE A 300 -12.91 15.57 -0.26
C PHE A 300 -13.86 15.96 0.88
N GLN A 301 -14.78 16.90 0.65
CA GLN A 301 -15.81 17.28 1.64
C GLN A 301 -16.74 16.12 1.98
N MET A 302 -17.03 15.23 1.02
CA MET A 302 -17.81 14.02 1.28
C MET A 302 -17.05 13.00 2.11
N GLY A 303 -15.74 12.85 1.88
CA GLY A 303 -14.90 12.04 2.75
C GLY A 303 -14.83 12.58 4.18
N ASP A 304 -14.65 13.90 4.37
CA ASP A 304 -14.71 14.54 5.69
C ASP A 304 -16.08 14.32 6.37
N ASP A 305 -17.18 14.42 5.62
CA ASP A 305 -18.53 14.09 6.12
C ASP A 305 -18.65 12.62 6.55
N PHE A 306 -18.10 11.68 5.79
CA PHE A 306 -18.10 10.27 6.17
C PHE A 306 -17.43 10.05 7.52
N PHE A 307 -16.21 10.56 7.71
CA PHE A 307 -15.49 10.43 8.99
C PHE A 307 -16.22 11.13 10.14
N THR A 308 -16.69 12.35 9.94
CA THR A 308 -17.42 13.10 10.98
C THR A 308 -18.77 12.48 11.32
N SER A 309 -19.46 11.83 10.37
CA SER A 309 -20.70 11.06 10.63
C SER A 309 -20.49 9.91 11.62
N MET A 310 -19.25 9.37 11.68
CA MET A 310 -18.84 8.33 12.60
C MET A 310 -18.27 8.89 13.92
N ASN A 311 -18.37 10.21 14.15
CA ASN A 311 -17.80 10.89 15.31
C ASN A 311 -16.25 10.85 15.36
N LEU A 312 -15.60 10.80 14.19
CA LEU A 312 -14.16 10.96 14.05
C LEU A 312 -13.76 12.43 13.80
N THR A 313 -12.47 12.71 13.81
CA THR A 313 -11.92 14.07 13.78
C THR A 313 -12.17 14.73 12.42
N LYS A 314 -12.84 15.88 12.42
CA LYS A 314 -13.01 16.72 11.24
C LYS A 314 -11.65 17.19 10.70
N LEU A 315 -11.51 17.30 9.38
CA LEU A 315 -10.33 17.87 8.75
C LEU A 315 -10.06 19.32 9.21
N PRO A 316 -8.81 19.64 9.62
CA PRO A 316 -8.44 20.98 10.07
C PRO A 316 -8.39 21.98 8.91
N GLN A 317 -8.37 23.28 9.21
CA GLN A 317 -8.32 24.32 8.18
C GLN A 317 -7.02 24.27 7.35
N ASP A 318 -5.88 23.99 8.00
CA ASP A 318 -4.58 23.86 7.34
C ASP A 318 -4.58 22.78 6.25
N PHE A 319 -5.37 21.71 6.41
CA PHE A 319 -5.54 20.70 5.36
C PHE A 319 -6.10 21.31 4.08
N TRP A 320 -7.16 22.12 4.18
CA TRP A 320 -7.81 22.74 3.03
C TRP A 320 -6.95 23.84 2.39
N ASP A 321 -6.21 24.58 3.22
CA ASP A 321 -5.41 25.72 2.76
C ASP A 321 -4.11 25.27 2.07
N LYS A 322 -3.55 24.12 2.45
CA LYS A 322 -2.20 23.69 2.03
C LYS A 322 -2.16 22.42 1.17
N SER A 323 -3.24 21.63 1.10
CA SER A 323 -3.29 20.43 0.26
C SER A 323 -3.33 20.76 -1.23
N ILE A 324 -2.80 19.86 -2.06
CA ILE A 324 -2.93 19.88 -3.52
C ILE A 324 -3.93 18.80 -3.89
N ILE A 325 -5.20 19.18 -4.01
CA ILE A 325 -6.30 18.27 -4.34
C ILE A 325 -6.65 18.27 -5.84
N GLU A 326 -5.96 19.09 -6.63
CA GLU A 326 -6.09 19.18 -8.09
C GLU A 326 -4.71 19.37 -8.71
N LYS A 327 -4.53 18.91 -9.95
CA LYS A 327 -3.27 19.14 -10.68
C LYS A 327 -3.09 20.65 -10.95
N PRO A 328 -1.97 21.28 -10.53
CA PRO A 328 -1.68 22.67 -10.87
C PRO A 328 -1.63 22.90 -12.38
N THR A 329 -2.08 24.07 -12.83
CA THR A 329 -2.15 24.44 -14.26
C THR A 329 -1.04 25.41 -14.70
N ASP A 330 -0.06 25.66 -13.83
CA ASP A 330 1.05 26.60 -14.07
C ASP A 330 2.27 25.95 -14.74
N GLY A 331 2.14 24.69 -15.18
CA GLY A 331 3.16 23.99 -15.96
C GLY A 331 4.31 23.39 -15.14
N ARG A 332 4.21 23.38 -13.80
CA ARG A 332 5.20 22.71 -12.95
C ARG A 332 5.12 21.20 -13.09
N ASP A 333 6.26 20.54 -12.96
CA ASP A 333 6.32 19.09 -12.78
C ASP A 333 6.07 18.76 -11.30
N LEU A 334 5.28 17.73 -11.04
CA LEU A 334 4.98 17.23 -9.69
C LEU A 334 4.71 15.73 -9.72
N VAL A 335 4.85 15.08 -8.57
CA VAL A 335 4.46 13.68 -8.41
C VAL A 335 2.93 13.63 -8.31
N CYS A 336 2.23 13.18 -9.36
CA CYS A 336 0.76 13.10 -9.35
C CYS A 336 0.19 11.91 -8.57
N HIS A 337 1.02 10.91 -8.26
CA HIS A 337 0.60 9.78 -7.42
C HIS A 337 0.05 10.31 -6.08
N ALA A 338 -1.13 9.79 -5.71
CA ALA A 338 -1.83 10.16 -4.48
C ALA A 338 -0.94 9.86 -3.26
N SER A 339 -0.98 10.75 -2.27
CA SER A 339 -0.22 10.59 -1.03
C SER A 339 -0.77 11.50 0.05
N ALA A 340 -0.77 11.01 1.28
CA ALA A 340 -1.10 11.74 2.50
C ALA A 340 0.15 11.99 3.35
N TRP A 341 0.22 13.16 3.98
CA TRP A 341 1.42 13.67 4.66
C TRP A 341 1.10 14.14 6.09
N ASP A 342 1.86 13.66 7.07
CA ASP A 342 1.92 14.20 8.44
C ASP A 342 3.13 15.14 8.55
N PHE A 343 2.91 16.43 8.87
CA PHE A 343 4.00 17.40 9.03
C PHE A 343 4.57 17.43 10.45
N TYR A 344 4.19 16.49 11.32
CA TYR A 344 4.67 16.36 12.70
C TYR A 344 4.37 17.57 13.60
N LEU A 345 3.49 18.45 13.13
CA LEU A 345 2.87 19.50 13.92
C LEU A 345 1.46 19.06 14.35
N THR A 346 0.81 19.88 15.17
CA THR A 346 -0.62 19.70 15.45
C THR A 346 -1.41 20.21 14.26
N ASP A 347 -2.31 19.38 13.73
CA ASP A 347 -3.27 19.68 12.67
C ASP A 347 -2.71 20.07 11.29
N ASP A 348 -1.38 20.10 11.09
CA ASP A 348 -0.77 20.24 9.76
C ASP A 348 -0.64 18.87 9.09
N VAL A 349 -1.68 18.50 8.36
CA VAL A 349 -1.79 17.27 7.57
C VAL A 349 -2.25 17.65 6.17
N ARG A 350 -1.68 17.03 5.14
CA ARG A 350 -1.95 17.43 3.74
C ARG A 350 -2.09 16.22 2.82
N ILE A 351 -2.88 16.38 1.76
CA ILE A 351 -2.93 15.43 0.63
C ILE A 351 -2.35 16.08 -0.61
N LYS A 352 -1.61 15.30 -1.39
CA LYS A 352 -1.21 15.63 -2.76
C LYS A 352 -1.77 14.58 -3.71
N GLN A 353 -2.80 14.93 -4.46
CA GLN A 353 -3.49 14.08 -5.42
C GLN A 353 -3.94 14.89 -6.65
N CYS A 354 -3.65 14.40 -7.85
CA CYS A 354 -4.14 14.98 -9.10
C CYS A 354 -5.58 14.50 -9.40
N THR A 355 -6.52 14.81 -8.51
CA THR A 355 -7.88 14.24 -8.52
C THR A 355 -8.66 14.59 -9.77
N ARG A 356 -9.36 13.61 -10.33
CA ARG A 356 -10.35 13.75 -11.40
C ARG A 356 -11.73 13.37 -10.90
N VAL A 357 -12.77 13.86 -11.55
CA VAL A 357 -14.17 13.59 -11.16
C VAL A 357 -14.60 12.24 -11.74
N THR A 358 -14.13 11.16 -11.14
CA THR A 358 -14.51 9.78 -11.48
C THR A 358 -14.79 8.97 -10.21
N GLN A 359 -15.50 7.85 -10.35
CA GLN A 359 -15.78 6.94 -9.25
C GLN A 359 -14.50 6.41 -8.58
N ASP A 360 -13.51 5.98 -9.36
CA ASP A 360 -12.27 5.43 -8.79
C ASP A 360 -11.50 6.48 -7.99
N GLN A 361 -11.46 7.71 -8.48
CA GLN A 361 -10.85 8.83 -7.76
C GLN A 361 -11.65 9.20 -6.50
N LEU A 362 -12.97 9.01 -6.48
CA LEU A 362 -13.77 9.16 -5.26
C LEU A 362 -13.35 8.14 -4.20
N PHE A 363 -13.08 6.89 -4.60
CA PHE A 363 -12.57 5.87 -3.69
C PHE A 363 -11.14 6.19 -3.24
N THR A 364 -10.25 6.63 -4.14
CA THR A 364 -8.90 7.09 -3.78
C THR A 364 -8.95 8.23 -2.77
N VAL A 365 -9.87 9.20 -2.91
CA VAL A 365 -10.04 10.27 -1.91
C VAL A 365 -10.36 9.71 -0.52
N HIS A 366 -11.21 8.68 -0.41
CA HIS A 366 -11.51 8.05 0.89
C HIS A 366 -10.33 7.25 1.43
N HIS A 367 -9.56 6.58 0.55
CA HIS A 367 -8.32 5.92 0.91
C HIS A 367 -7.33 6.90 1.57
N GLU A 368 -6.99 7.99 0.89
CA GLU A 368 -6.02 8.98 1.36
C GLU A 368 -6.50 9.69 2.64
N LEU A 369 -7.81 9.99 2.73
CA LEU A 369 -8.38 10.57 3.95
C LEU A 369 -8.35 9.59 5.14
N GLY A 370 -8.30 8.28 4.90
CA GLY A 370 -8.01 7.29 5.94
C GLY A 370 -6.64 7.47 6.58
N HIS A 371 -5.61 7.78 5.78
CA HIS A 371 -4.29 8.11 6.30
C HIS A 371 -4.31 9.41 7.12
N ILE A 372 -4.95 10.47 6.59
CA ILE A 372 -5.11 11.75 7.29
C ILE A 372 -5.84 11.54 8.63
N GLN A 373 -6.89 10.74 8.63
CA GLN A 373 -7.62 10.42 9.84
C GLN A 373 -6.70 9.74 10.86
N TYR A 374 -5.85 8.80 10.44
CA TYR A 374 -4.89 8.14 11.32
C TYR A 374 -3.90 9.15 11.91
N PHE A 375 -3.32 10.04 11.10
CA PHE A 375 -2.46 11.13 11.56
C PHE A 375 -3.12 11.96 12.66
N LEU A 376 -4.35 12.39 12.43
CA LEU A 376 -5.12 13.20 13.39
C LEU A 376 -5.45 12.44 14.68
N GLN A 377 -5.55 11.11 14.65
CA GLN A 377 -5.84 10.31 15.85
C GLN A 377 -4.60 10.14 16.73
N TYR A 378 -3.42 9.88 16.16
CA TYR A 378 -2.20 9.66 16.95
C TYR A 378 -1.29 10.88 17.11
N GLN A 379 -1.62 12.06 16.57
CA GLN A 379 -0.74 13.23 16.64
C GLN A 379 -0.35 13.67 18.07
N HIS A 380 -1.08 13.22 19.09
CA HIS A 380 -0.80 13.44 20.51
C HIS A 380 0.27 12.50 21.09
N GLN A 381 0.65 11.45 20.37
CA GLN A 381 1.66 10.47 20.78
C GLN A 381 3.08 11.05 20.66
N PRO A 382 4.06 10.50 21.42
CA PRO A 382 5.48 10.70 21.17
C PRO A 382 5.86 10.53 19.69
N PHE A 383 6.88 11.25 19.23
CA PHE A 383 7.31 11.26 17.83
C PHE A 383 7.48 9.84 17.26
N VAL A 384 8.16 8.96 18.00
CA VAL A 384 8.44 7.58 17.59
C VAL A 384 7.21 6.68 17.45
N TYR A 385 6.04 7.13 17.94
CA TYR A 385 4.78 6.38 17.82
C TYR A 385 3.79 7.00 16.83
N ARG A 386 4.14 8.11 16.17
CA ARG A 386 3.33 8.73 15.11
C ARG A 386 3.49 7.96 13.79
N THR A 387 3.04 6.71 13.82
CA THR A 387 2.93 5.78 12.68
C THR A 387 1.87 4.73 13.01
N GLY A 388 1.50 3.91 12.02
CA GLY A 388 0.55 2.82 12.21
C GLY A 388 1.07 1.75 13.16
N ALA A 389 0.17 0.92 13.71
CA ALA A 389 0.58 -0.18 14.59
C ALA A 389 1.55 -1.15 13.89
N ASN A 390 1.35 -1.35 12.58
CA ASN A 390 2.33 -1.77 11.59
C ASN A 390 1.99 -1.07 10.25
N PRO A 391 2.82 -1.19 9.19
CA PRO A 391 2.56 -0.51 7.92
C PRO A 391 1.20 -0.84 7.28
N GLY A 392 0.72 -2.08 7.39
CA GLY A 392 -0.55 -2.49 6.79
C GLY A 392 -1.79 -1.90 7.45
N PHE A 393 -1.72 -1.51 8.74
CA PHE A 393 -2.83 -0.81 9.40
C PHE A 393 -3.06 0.56 8.78
N HIS A 394 -2.00 1.24 8.34
CA HIS A 394 -2.13 2.58 7.75
C HIS A 394 -2.93 2.55 6.45
N GLU A 395 -2.62 1.56 5.62
CA GLU A 395 -3.25 1.28 4.33
C GLU A 395 -4.69 0.75 4.47
N ALA A 396 -4.97 -0.04 5.52
CA ALA A 396 -6.27 -0.70 5.68
C ALA A 396 -7.40 0.27 6.05
N VAL A 397 -7.12 1.35 6.80
CA VAL A 397 -8.15 2.24 7.34
C VAL A 397 -8.94 2.92 6.23
N GLY A 398 -8.25 3.53 5.27
CA GLY A 398 -8.89 4.17 4.12
C GLY A 398 -9.65 3.19 3.21
N ASP A 399 -9.09 1.99 3.06
CA ASP A 399 -9.71 0.93 2.26
C ASP A 399 -11.01 0.40 2.87
N VAL A 400 -11.13 0.32 4.21
CA VAL A 400 -12.37 -0.10 4.88
C VAL A 400 -13.52 0.87 4.58
N LEU A 401 -13.23 2.17 4.55
CA LEU A 401 -14.25 3.17 4.20
C LEU A 401 -14.62 3.06 2.72
N SER A 402 -13.63 2.88 1.86
CA SER A 402 -13.86 2.67 0.43
C SER A 402 -14.76 1.45 0.15
N LEU A 403 -14.67 0.39 0.95
CA LEU A 403 -15.60 -0.75 0.89
C LEU A 403 -17.05 -0.38 1.24
N SER A 404 -17.27 0.58 2.15
CA SER A 404 -18.63 1.07 2.47
C SER A 404 -19.17 2.01 1.39
N VAL A 405 -18.33 2.94 0.93
CA VAL A 405 -18.68 3.97 -0.05
C VAL A 405 -18.99 3.38 -1.42
N SER A 406 -18.32 2.29 -1.79
CA SER A 406 -18.56 1.60 -3.06
C SER A 406 -19.86 0.78 -3.10
N THR A 407 -20.55 0.62 -1.97
CA THR A 407 -21.83 -0.11 -1.98
C THR A 407 -22.92 0.68 -2.71
N PRO A 408 -23.75 0.01 -3.54
CA PRO A 408 -24.93 0.64 -4.13
C PRO A 408 -25.82 1.32 -3.08
N LYS A 409 -25.95 0.69 -1.90
CA LYS A 409 -26.66 1.24 -0.75
C LYS A 409 -26.16 2.62 -0.33
N HIS A 410 -24.85 2.82 -0.26
CA HIS A 410 -24.26 4.10 0.08
C HIS A 410 -24.40 5.10 -1.08
N LEU A 411 -24.10 4.67 -2.32
CA LEU A 411 -24.21 5.50 -3.52
C LEU A 411 -25.64 6.03 -3.74
N GLU A 412 -26.67 5.24 -3.43
CA GLU A 412 -28.07 5.70 -3.43
C GLU A 412 -28.34 6.72 -2.32
N LYS A 413 -27.82 6.49 -1.11
CA LYS A 413 -27.98 7.39 0.04
C LYS A 413 -27.41 8.79 -0.26
N ILE A 414 -26.26 8.86 -0.95
CA ILE A 414 -25.64 10.14 -1.36
C ILE A 414 -26.17 10.68 -2.69
N GLY A 415 -27.14 10.01 -3.31
CA GLY A 415 -27.84 10.48 -4.51
C GLY A 415 -27.07 10.29 -5.82
N LEU A 416 -25.99 9.49 -5.83
CA LEU A 416 -25.19 9.18 -7.03
C LEU A 416 -25.71 7.96 -7.80
N LEU A 417 -26.51 7.12 -7.16
CA LEU A 417 -27.17 5.98 -7.78
C LEU A 417 -28.70 6.13 -7.63
N LYS A 418 -29.45 5.78 -8.67
CA LYS A 418 -30.92 5.87 -8.70
C LYS A 418 -31.51 4.59 -9.29
N ASP A 419 -32.63 4.16 -8.73
CA ASP A 419 -33.42 3.03 -9.20
C ASP A 419 -32.63 1.70 -9.32
N TYR A 420 -31.62 1.49 -8.47
CA TYR A 420 -30.81 0.27 -8.52
C TYR A 420 -31.57 -0.91 -7.92
N VAL A 421 -31.72 -1.96 -8.72
CA VAL A 421 -32.31 -3.22 -8.27
C VAL A 421 -31.18 -4.20 -7.97
N ARG A 422 -30.95 -4.45 -6.68
CA ARG A 422 -30.01 -5.47 -6.21
C ARG A 422 -30.64 -6.86 -6.35
N ASP A 423 -30.60 -7.42 -7.55
CA ASP A 423 -30.86 -8.84 -7.78
C ASP A 423 -29.57 -9.69 -7.72
N ASP A 424 -29.70 -11.00 -7.81
CA ASP A 424 -28.57 -11.93 -7.69
C ASP A 424 -27.53 -11.70 -8.81
N GLU A 425 -27.96 -11.36 -10.03
CA GLU A 425 -27.05 -11.11 -11.15
C GLU A 425 -26.24 -9.83 -10.93
N ALA A 426 -26.91 -8.74 -10.51
CA ALA A 426 -26.25 -7.48 -10.18
C ALA A 426 -25.30 -7.63 -8.98
N ARG A 427 -25.71 -8.40 -7.95
CA ARG A 427 -24.85 -8.73 -6.81
C ARG A 427 -23.59 -9.49 -7.23
N ILE A 428 -23.71 -10.49 -8.10
CA ILE A 428 -22.56 -11.25 -8.61
C ILE A 428 -21.63 -10.36 -9.46
N ASN A 429 -22.18 -9.51 -10.33
CA ASN A 429 -21.38 -8.53 -11.07
C ASN A 429 -20.59 -7.61 -10.13
N GLN A 430 -21.24 -7.10 -9.08
CA GLN A 430 -20.59 -6.24 -8.09
C GLN A 430 -19.47 -6.97 -7.33
N LEU A 431 -19.74 -8.16 -6.80
CA LEU A 431 -18.73 -8.97 -6.14
C LEU A 431 -17.57 -9.32 -7.08
N PHE A 432 -17.86 -9.63 -8.34
CA PHE A 432 -16.85 -9.93 -9.34
C PHE A 432 -15.97 -8.72 -9.62
N LEU A 433 -16.55 -7.53 -9.80
CA LEU A 433 -15.82 -6.28 -9.97
C LEU A 433 -14.89 -6.01 -8.78
N THR A 434 -15.41 -6.12 -7.54
CA THR A 434 -14.58 -5.98 -6.32
C THR A 434 -13.47 -7.03 -6.27
N ALA A 435 -13.71 -8.26 -6.74
CA ALA A 435 -12.70 -9.32 -6.75
C ALA A 435 -11.57 -9.05 -7.77
N LEU A 436 -11.90 -8.43 -8.91
CA LEU A 436 -10.93 -7.96 -9.91
C LEU A 436 -10.05 -6.82 -9.40
N ASP A 437 -10.41 -6.16 -8.31
CA ASP A 437 -9.52 -5.20 -7.64
C ASP A 437 -8.82 -5.79 -6.42
N LYS A 438 -9.55 -6.54 -5.59
CA LYS A 438 -9.08 -6.94 -4.25
C LYS A 438 -8.44 -8.32 -4.23
N ILE A 439 -9.04 -9.33 -4.84
CA ILE A 439 -8.51 -10.70 -4.78
C ILE A 439 -7.29 -10.87 -5.67
N VAL A 440 -7.33 -10.30 -6.89
CA VAL A 440 -6.24 -10.47 -7.86
C VAL A 440 -4.99 -9.66 -7.50
N PHE A 441 -5.15 -8.64 -6.66
CA PHE A 441 -4.05 -7.82 -6.15
C PHE A 441 -3.19 -8.56 -5.11
N LEU A 442 -3.77 -9.48 -4.33
CA LEU A 442 -3.04 -10.22 -3.29
C LEU A 442 -1.80 -10.97 -3.82
N PRO A 443 -1.89 -11.82 -4.87
CA PRO A 443 -0.70 -12.46 -5.43
C PRO A 443 0.27 -11.45 -6.05
N PHE A 444 -0.24 -10.37 -6.65
CA PHE A 444 0.61 -9.30 -7.17
C PHE A 444 1.47 -8.71 -6.05
N ALA A 445 0.83 -8.23 -4.98
CA ALA A 445 1.49 -7.59 -3.85
C ALA A 445 2.49 -8.52 -3.17
N PHE A 446 2.12 -9.79 -2.98
CA PHE A 446 3.01 -10.77 -2.36
C PHE A 446 4.29 -10.99 -3.17
N THR A 447 4.18 -11.12 -4.50
CA THR A 447 5.35 -11.36 -5.35
C THR A 447 6.30 -10.17 -5.43
N MET A 448 5.84 -8.93 -5.25
CA MET A 448 6.73 -7.75 -5.28
C MET A 448 7.78 -7.84 -4.17
N ASP A 449 7.34 -8.12 -2.95
CA ASP A 449 8.25 -8.20 -1.81
C ASP A 449 8.93 -9.54 -1.67
N LYS A 450 8.27 -10.66 -2.00
CA LYS A 450 8.96 -11.94 -2.10
C LYS A 450 10.14 -11.88 -3.08
N TYR A 451 9.98 -11.16 -4.20
CA TYR A 451 11.08 -10.88 -5.13
C TYR A 451 12.17 -10.04 -4.46
N ARG A 452 11.84 -8.88 -3.91
CA ARG A 452 12.83 -7.98 -3.29
C ARG A 452 13.57 -8.63 -2.12
N TRP A 453 12.88 -9.40 -1.28
CA TRP A 453 13.49 -10.16 -0.19
C TRP A 453 14.54 -11.13 -0.71
N SER A 454 14.23 -11.88 -1.78
CA SER A 454 15.20 -12.80 -2.38
C SER A 454 16.45 -12.08 -2.92
N LEU A 455 16.30 -10.85 -3.41
CA LEU A 455 17.44 -10.04 -3.86
C LEU A 455 18.27 -9.54 -2.67
N PHE A 456 17.62 -9.01 -1.63
CA PHE A 456 18.30 -8.53 -0.42
C PHE A 456 19.03 -9.64 0.32
N ARG A 457 18.45 -10.85 0.37
CA ARG A 457 19.06 -12.05 0.96
C ARG A 457 20.15 -12.65 0.08
N GLY A 458 20.29 -12.20 -1.17
CA GLY A 458 21.25 -12.75 -2.13
C GLY A 458 20.92 -14.17 -2.59
N GLU A 459 19.64 -14.56 -2.55
CA GLU A 459 19.16 -15.88 -2.98
C GLU A 459 19.09 -16.02 -4.50
N VAL A 460 19.08 -14.89 -5.23
CA VAL A 460 19.05 -14.84 -6.69
C VAL A 460 20.29 -14.12 -7.21
N ASP A 461 21.06 -14.83 -8.04
CA ASP A 461 22.20 -14.24 -8.75
C ASP A 461 21.78 -13.06 -9.64
N LYS A 462 22.61 -12.00 -9.68
CA LYS A 462 22.38 -10.79 -10.52
C LYS A 462 22.09 -11.09 -12.00
N ALA A 463 22.63 -12.21 -12.50
CA ALA A 463 22.45 -12.67 -13.87
C ALA A 463 21.07 -13.30 -14.13
N ASN A 464 20.25 -13.54 -13.11
CA ASN A 464 18.93 -14.21 -13.18
C ASN A 464 17.79 -13.34 -12.61
N TRP A 465 18.06 -12.05 -12.37
CA TRP A 465 17.11 -11.16 -11.69
C TRP A 465 15.80 -10.98 -12.44
N ASN A 466 15.82 -10.94 -13.79
CA ASN A 466 14.60 -10.67 -14.54
C ASN A 466 13.71 -11.92 -14.64
N CYS A 467 14.29 -13.08 -14.91
CA CYS A 467 13.53 -14.31 -14.98
C CYS A 467 13.08 -14.81 -13.60
N ALA A 468 13.80 -14.49 -12.52
CA ALA A 468 13.31 -14.72 -11.16
C ALA A 468 12.05 -13.90 -10.85
N PHE A 469 12.00 -12.64 -11.30
CA PHE A 469 10.79 -11.80 -11.21
C PHE A 469 9.62 -12.46 -11.95
N TRP A 470 9.80 -12.79 -13.23
CA TRP A 470 8.74 -13.40 -14.04
C TRP A 470 8.30 -14.78 -13.55
N LYS A 471 9.22 -15.58 -13.00
CA LYS A 471 8.88 -16.86 -12.38
C LYS A 471 7.91 -16.67 -11.21
N LEU A 472 8.14 -15.69 -10.34
CA LEU A 472 7.23 -15.40 -9.23
C LEU A 472 5.87 -14.90 -9.73
N ARG A 473 5.85 -14.04 -10.76
CA ARG A 473 4.59 -13.57 -11.38
C ARG A 473 3.78 -14.72 -11.98
N ASP A 474 4.45 -15.66 -12.64
CA ASP A 474 3.81 -16.88 -13.16
C ASP A 474 3.32 -17.80 -12.03
N GLU A 475 4.17 -18.12 -11.06
CA GLU A 475 3.84 -19.07 -9.98
C GLU A 475 2.66 -18.63 -9.11
N TYR A 476 2.59 -17.35 -8.76
CA TYR A 476 1.58 -16.83 -7.85
C TYR A 476 0.39 -16.17 -8.54
N SER A 477 0.60 -15.51 -9.69
CA SER A 477 -0.48 -14.83 -10.42
C SER A 477 -0.90 -15.53 -11.71
N GLY A 478 -0.12 -16.46 -12.27
CA GLY A 478 -0.47 -17.07 -13.56
C GLY A 478 -0.59 -16.06 -14.68
N ILE A 479 0.31 -15.08 -14.68
CA ILE A 479 0.42 -14.08 -15.74
C ILE A 479 1.80 -14.13 -16.38
N GLU A 480 1.88 -13.68 -17.63
CA GLU A 480 3.13 -13.64 -18.38
C GLU A 480 3.26 -12.35 -19.21
N PRO A 481 4.49 -11.92 -19.55
CA PRO A 481 4.69 -10.77 -20.41
C PRO A 481 4.21 -11.08 -21.84
N PRO A 482 3.69 -10.06 -22.58
CA PRO A 482 3.20 -10.24 -23.96
C PRO A 482 4.28 -10.74 -24.91
N VAL A 483 5.53 -10.34 -24.67
CA VAL A 483 6.70 -10.64 -25.48
C VAL A 483 7.71 -11.46 -24.68
N VAL A 484 8.58 -12.19 -25.36
CA VAL A 484 9.67 -12.92 -24.70
C VAL A 484 10.65 -11.91 -24.10
N ARG A 485 10.93 -12.07 -22.80
CA ARG A 485 11.92 -11.32 -22.03
C ARG A 485 13.17 -12.16 -21.80
N SER A 486 14.25 -11.50 -21.44
CA SER A 486 15.56 -12.08 -21.18
C SER A 486 16.25 -11.37 -20.03
N GLU A 487 17.44 -11.83 -19.68
CA GLU A 487 18.30 -11.16 -18.69
C GLU A 487 18.99 -9.90 -19.23
N LYS A 488 18.75 -9.50 -20.49
CA LYS A 488 19.09 -8.13 -20.96
C LYS A 488 18.07 -7.11 -20.50
N ASP A 489 16.85 -7.57 -20.24
CA ASP A 489 15.75 -6.76 -19.73
C ASP A 489 15.82 -6.71 -18.19
N PHE A 490 15.17 -5.72 -17.59
CA PHE A 490 15.03 -5.65 -16.14
C PHE A 490 13.70 -4.99 -15.77
N ASP A 491 12.68 -5.83 -15.56
CA ASP A 491 11.28 -5.41 -15.61
C ASP A 491 10.72 -4.97 -14.25
N ALA A 492 11.33 -5.38 -13.13
CA ALA A 492 10.83 -5.07 -11.80
C ALA A 492 10.76 -3.55 -11.50
N PRO A 493 11.79 -2.72 -11.81
CA PRO A 493 11.71 -1.28 -11.54
C PRO A 493 10.71 -0.51 -12.42
N ALA A 494 10.13 -1.16 -13.44
CA ALA A 494 8.99 -0.60 -14.17
C ALA A 494 7.74 -0.50 -13.29
N LYS A 495 7.78 -0.91 -12.01
CA LYS A 495 6.81 -0.56 -10.97
C LYS A 495 7.36 0.54 -10.05
N TYR A 496 6.58 1.60 -9.85
CA TYR A 496 6.95 2.78 -9.05
C TYR A 496 7.58 2.43 -7.69
N HIS A 497 6.91 1.60 -6.88
CA HIS A 497 7.37 1.22 -5.54
C HIS A 497 8.73 0.50 -5.50
N ILE A 498 9.12 -0.14 -6.59
CA ILE A 498 10.43 -0.78 -6.71
C ILE A 498 11.51 0.29 -7.03
N SER A 499 11.21 1.24 -7.92
CA SER A 499 12.09 2.37 -8.22
C SER A 499 12.20 3.41 -7.09
N ALA A 500 11.15 3.54 -6.28
CA ALA A 500 11.06 4.51 -5.17
C ALA A 500 11.37 3.91 -3.79
N ASP A 501 11.80 2.65 -3.72
CA ASP A 501 12.13 1.96 -2.46
C ASP A 501 11.01 1.99 -1.40
N VAL A 502 9.78 1.80 -1.85
CA VAL A 502 8.60 1.72 -0.97
C VAL A 502 8.25 0.25 -0.77
N GLU A 503 8.33 -0.24 0.48
CA GLU A 503 7.90 -1.59 0.86
C GLU A 503 6.46 -1.87 0.40
N TYR A 504 6.17 -3.10 -0.07
CA TYR A 504 4.89 -3.43 -0.73
C TYR A 504 3.99 -4.31 0.15
N LEU A 505 4.59 -5.05 1.08
CA LEU A 505 3.88 -5.96 1.98
C LEU A 505 2.82 -5.22 2.83
N ARG A 506 2.96 -3.90 3.07
CA ARG A 506 1.89 -3.07 3.64
C ARG A 506 0.55 -3.23 2.92
N TYR A 507 0.56 -3.30 1.59
CA TYR A 507 -0.67 -3.41 0.80
C TYR A 507 -1.27 -4.81 0.87
N LEU A 508 -0.43 -5.85 0.91
CA LEU A 508 -0.89 -7.23 1.10
C LEU A 508 -1.56 -7.39 2.47
N VAL A 509 -0.91 -6.92 3.53
CA VAL A 509 -1.46 -6.95 4.89
C VAL A 509 -2.76 -6.14 4.94
N SER A 510 -2.77 -4.95 4.35
CA SER A 510 -3.98 -4.12 4.22
C SER A 510 -5.14 -4.86 3.60
N PHE A 511 -4.93 -5.52 2.47
CA PHE A 511 -5.98 -6.23 1.74
C PHE A 511 -6.52 -7.44 2.49
N ILE A 512 -5.80 -7.95 3.49
CA ILE A 512 -6.30 -8.99 4.39
C ILE A 512 -7.05 -8.35 5.58
N ILE A 513 -6.39 -7.47 6.34
CA ILE A 513 -6.95 -6.93 7.58
C ILE A 513 -8.10 -5.94 7.34
N GLN A 514 -8.17 -5.29 6.18
CA GLN A 514 -9.30 -4.40 5.84
C GLN A 514 -10.64 -5.15 5.91
N PHE A 515 -10.68 -6.44 5.54
CA PHE A 515 -11.92 -7.22 5.65
C PHE A 515 -12.20 -7.66 7.10
N GLN A 516 -11.17 -7.91 7.92
CA GLN A 516 -11.37 -8.12 9.37
C GLN A 516 -11.92 -6.87 10.04
N PHE A 517 -11.39 -5.70 9.68
CA PHE A 517 -11.87 -4.40 10.15
C PHE A 517 -13.29 -4.12 9.67
N TYR A 518 -13.53 -4.28 8.37
CA TYR A 518 -14.84 -4.04 7.77
C TYR A 518 -15.90 -4.94 8.42
N LYS A 519 -15.66 -6.26 8.53
CA LYS A 519 -16.57 -7.18 9.22
C LYS A 519 -16.90 -6.72 10.63
N SER A 520 -15.90 -6.38 11.44
CA SER A 520 -16.14 -5.93 12.83
C SER A 520 -16.88 -4.59 12.88
N ALA A 521 -16.55 -3.64 12.00
CA ALA A 521 -17.25 -2.36 11.91
C ALA A 521 -18.72 -2.54 11.51
N CYS A 522 -19.00 -3.45 10.58
CA CYS A 522 -20.35 -3.81 10.16
C CYS A 522 -21.18 -4.44 11.29
N ILE A 523 -20.59 -5.32 12.10
CA ILE A 523 -21.23 -5.85 13.31
C ILE A 523 -21.57 -4.70 14.28
N LYS A 524 -20.61 -3.81 14.56
CA LYS A 524 -20.81 -2.66 15.46
C LYS A 524 -21.85 -1.67 14.93
N ALA A 525 -21.97 -1.54 13.61
CA ALA A 525 -22.99 -0.72 12.95
C ALA A 525 -24.38 -1.41 12.87
N GLY A 526 -24.50 -2.68 13.25
CA GLY A 526 -25.72 -3.46 13.07
C GLY A 526 -26.09 -3.70 11.61
N GLN A 527 -25.09 -3.72 10.72
CA GLN A 527 -25.24 -3.84 9.27
C GLN A 527 -24.86 -5.21 8.73
N TYR A 528 -24.34 -6.09 9.59
CA TYR A 528 -23.99 -7.45 9.25
C TYR A 528 -24.28 -8.38 10.44
N ASP A 529 -24.85 -9.54 10.12
CA ASP A 529 -25.11 -10.64 11.05
C ASP A 529 -24.96 -11.97 10.28
N PRO A 530 -24.04 -12.87 10.67
CA PRO A 530 -23.81 -14.13 9.96
C PRO A 530 -25.04 -15.04 9.88
N ASP A 531 -25.99 -14.87 10.80
CA ASP A 531 -27.22 -15.68 10.86
C ASP A 531 -28.40 -15.02 10.12
N ASN A 532 -28.20 -13.84 9.51
CA ASN A 532 -29.23 -13.08 8.82
C ASN A 532 -28.84 -12.74 7.37
N VAL A 533 -29.47 -13.44 6.43
CA VAL A 533 -29.24 -13.27 4.98
C VAL A 533 -29.58 -11.88 4.44
N GLU A 534 -30.42 -11.10 5.15
CA GLU A 534 -30.78 -9.72 4.78
C GLU A 534 -29.69 -8.71 5.16
N LEU A 535 -28.73 -9.11 5.99
CA LEU A 535 -27.58 -8.31 6.41
C LEU A 535 -26.26 -8.95 5.97
N PRO A 536 -26.05 -9.16 4.65
CA PRO A 536 -24.83 -9.79 4.17
C PRO A 536 -23.67 -8.80 4.21
N LEU A 537 -22.45 -9.32 4.36
CA LEU A 537 -21.26 -8.49 4.51
C LEU A 537 -21.00 -7.61 3.27
N ASP A 538 -21.29 -8.11 2.07
CA ASP A 538 -21.11 -7.41 0.79
C ASP A 538 -22.09 -6.24 0.54
N ASN A 539 -23.00 -5.95 1.47
CA ASN A 539 -23.94 -4.84 1.39
C ASN A 539 -23.93 -3.94 2.65
N CYS A 540 -22.87 -4.04 3.46
CA CYS A 540 -22.73 -3.24 4.65
C CYS A 540 -22.32 -1.78 4.33
N ASP A 541 -22.95 -0.82 5.01
CA ASP A 541 -22.58 0.59 4.95
C ASP A 541 -22.42 1.13 6.37
N ILE A 542 -21.19 1.43 6.80
CA ILE A 542 -20.90 1.89 8.17
C ILE A 542 -21.12 3.39 8.38
N TYR A 543 -21.53 4.14 7.34
CA TYR A 543 -21.79 5.57 7.42
C TYR A 543 -22.78 5.93 8.55
N GLY A 544 -22.41 6.92 9.37
CA GLY A 544 -23.21 7.36 10.53
C GLY A 544 -23.09 6.49 11.79
N SER A 545 -22.26 5.44 11.78
CA SER A 545 -22.09 4.55 12.95
C SER A 545 -21.05 5.08 13.94
N ALA A 546 -21.52 5.80 14.96
CA ALA A 546 -20.66 6.23 16.07
C ALA A 546 -20.00 5.06 16.82
N ALA A 547 -20.63 3.88 16.85
CA ALA A 547 -20.06 2.69 17.48
C ALA A 547 -18.86 2.13 16.70
N ALA A 548 -18.96 2.11 15.36
CA ALA A 548 -17.81 1.76 14.51
C ALA A 548 -16.71 2.82 14.61
N GLY A 549 -17.06 4.11 14.59
CA GLY A 549 -16.10 5.20 14.75
C GLY A 549 -15.36 5.17 16.08
N ALA A 550 -16.04 4.85 17.19
CA ALA A 550 -15.38 4.67 18.49
C ALA A 550 -14.33 3.54 18.47
N ALA A 551 -14.60 2.43 17.76
CA ALA A 551 -13.62 1.36 17.60
C ALA A 551 -12.40 1.80 16.79
N PHE A 552 -12.61 2.54 15.68
CA PHE A 552 -11.52 3.16 14.93
C PHE A 552 -10.72 4.11 15.81
N HIS A 553 -11.37 5.07 16.48
CA HIS A 553 -10.70 6.01 17.38
C HIS A 553 -9.79 5.31 18.40
N ASN A 554 -10.30 4.26 19.06
CA ASN A 554 -9.54 3.54 20.08
C ASN A 554 -8.29 2.86 19.51
N MET A 555 -8.39 2.22 18.34
CA MET A 555 -7.26 1.58 17.67
C MET A 555 -6.26 2.61 17.12
N LEU A 556 -6.76 3.61 16.38
CA LEU A 556 -5.93 4.58 15.68
C LEU A 556 -5.18 5.50 16.65
N SER A 557 -5.78 5.85 17.78
CA SER A 557 -5.15 6.69 18.80
C SER A 557 -3.92 6.04 19.44
N MET A 558 -3.75 4.72 19.33
CA MET A 558 -2.57 4.03 19.86
C MET A 558 -1.30 4.34 19.05
N GLY A 559 -1.43 4.70 17.76
CA GLY A 559 -0.28 4.73 16.85
C GLY A 559 0.54 3.45 16.94
N ALA A 560 1.87 3.58 17.04
CA ALA A 560 2.78 2.47 17.29
C ALA A 560 3.15 2.28 18.78
N SER A 561 2.41 2.86 19.73
CA SER A 561 2.73 2.77 21.17
C SER A 561 2.58 1.36 21.76
N LYS A 562 1.88 0.46 21.05
CA LYS A 562 1.68 -0.94 21.41
C LYS A 562 2.07 -1.85 20.24
N PRO A 563 2.42 -3.12 20.50
CA PRO A 563 2.49 -4.14 19.46
C PRO A 563 1.18 -4.22 18.69
N TRP A 564 1.24 -4.42 17.37
CA TRP A 564 0.05 -4.44 16.52
C TRP A 564 -1.05 -5.44 16.91
N PRO A 565 -0.77 -6.62 17.52
CA PRO A 565 -1.83 -7.50 17.98
C PRO A 565 -2.74 -6.87 19.04
N ASP A 566 -2.22 -5.96 19.86
CA ASP A 566 -3.00 -5.25 20.87
C ASP A 566 -3.92 -4.20 20.21
N ALA A 567 -3.47 -3.57 19.13
CA ALA A 567 -4.28 -2.65 18.34
C ALA A 567 -5.43 -3.38 17.63
N LEU A 568 -5.17 -4.56 17.06
CA LEU A 568 -6.20 -5.42 16.48
C LEU A 568 -7.24 -5.85 17.53
N GLU A 569 -6.77 -6.28 18.70
CA GLU A 569 -7.64 -6.73 19.79
C GLU A 569 -8.55 -5.61 20.29
N ALA A 570 -8.02 -4.39 20.40
CA ALA A 570 -8.82 -3.22 20.76
C ALA A 570 -9.94 -2.91 19.75
N PHE A 571 -9.76 -3.30 18.48
CA PHE A 571 -10.74 -3.08 17.42
C PHE A 571 -11.80 -4.19 17.36
N ASN A 572 -11.37 -5.45 17.19
CA ASN A 572 -12.26 -6.60 16.93
C ASN A 572 -12.15 -7.75 17.95
N GLY A 573 -11.28 -7.65 18.96
CA GLY A 573 -11.05 -8.72 19.95
C GLY A 573 -10.18 -9.88 19.45
N GLU A 574 -9.61 -9.78 18.24
CA GLU A 574 -8.70 -10.76 17.67
C GLU A 574 -7.25 -10.28 17.82
N ARG A 575 -6.29 -11.22 17.81
CA ARG A 575 -4.85 -10.90 17.94
C ARG A 575 -4.02 -11.37 16.74
N ILE A 576 -4.67 -11.92 15.71
CA ILE A 576 -4.02 -12.51 14.54
C ILE A 576 -4.63 -11.98 13.24
N MET A 577 -3.80 -11.81 12.23
CA MET A 577 -4.26 -11.57 10.86
C MET A 577 -4.87 -12.86 10.30
N SER A 578 -5.99 -12.74 9.57
CA SER A 578 -6.72 -13.90 9.05
C SER A 578 -7.43 -13.62 7.72
N GLY A 579 -7.26 -14.52 6.75
CA GLY A 579 -7.98 -14.50 5.47
C GLY A 579 -9.47 -14.88 5.54
N LYS A 580 -10.01 -15.20 6.73
CA LYS A 580 -11.41 -15.67 6.86
C LYS A 580 -12.44 -14.63 6.46
N ALA A 581 -12.24 -13.37 6.85
CA ALA A 581 -13.22 -12.31 6.59
C ALA A 581 -13.31 -11.97 5.10
N ILE A 582 -12.17 -11.95 4.39
CA ILE A 582 -12.15 -11.74 2.94
C ILE A 582 -12.74 -12.95 2.20
N ALA A 583 -12.43 -14.18 2.63
CA ALA A 583 -13.02 -15.38 2.04
C ALA A 583 -14.56 -15.38 2.19
N GLU A 584 -15.07 -14.99 3.36
CA GLU A 584 -16.51 -14.88 3.61
C GLU A 584 -17.18 -13.81 2.73
N TYR A 585 -16.55 -12.64 2.56
CA TYR A 585 -17.06 -11.57 1.69
C TYR A 585 -17.29 -12.07 0.25
N PHE A 586 -16.35 -12.87 -0.26
CA PHE A 586 -16.38 -13.38 -1.64
C PHE A 586 -17.01 -14.77 -1.80
N GLU A 587 -17.52 -15.38 -0.73
CA GLU A 587 -18.09 -16.73 -0.78
C GLU A 587 -19.23 -16.87 -1.82
N PRO A 588 -20.19 -15.92 -1.94
CA PRO A 588 -21.22 -16.01 -2.97
C PRO A 588 -20.65 -16.02 -4.39
N LEU A 589 -19.58 -15.25 -4.63
CA LEU A 589 -18.89 -15.21 -5.91
C LEU A 589 -18.14 -16.52 -6.18
N ARG A 590 -17.45 -17.07 -5.16
CA ARG A 590 -16.73 -18.35 -5.27
C ARG A 590 -17.66 -19.46 -5.76
N VAL A 591 -18.81 -19.60 -5.10
CA VAL A 591 -19.83 -20.61 -5.44
C VAL A 591 -20.33 -20.42 -6.88
N TRP A 592 -20.58 -19.18 -7.29
CA TRP A 592 -21.01 -18.88 -8.65
C TRP A 592 -19.93 -19.21 -9.69
N LEU A 593 -18.68 -18.79 -9.45
CA LEU A 593 -17.56 -19.02 -10.36
C LEU A 593 -17.28 -20.52 -10.56
N GLU A 594 -17.33 -21.31 -9.50
CA GLU A 594 -17.15 -22.77 -9.59
C GLU A 594 -18.21 -23.41 -10.49
N ALA A 595 -19.48 -23.05 -10.30
CA ALA A 595 -20.57 -23.55 -11.12
C ALA A 595 -20.42 -23.13 -12.59
N GLU A 596 -20.09 -21.86 -12.84
CA GLU A 596 -19.95 -21.33 -14.20
C GLU A 596 -18.71 -21.89 -14.91
N ASN A 597 -17.59 -22.05 -14.21
CA ASN A 597 -16.37 -22.66 -14.75
C ASN A 597 -16.59 -24.13 -15.10
N ILE A 598 -17.28 -24.91 -14.25
CA ILE A 598 -17.66 -26.30 -14.54
C ILE A 598 -18.55 -26.37 -15.77
N LYS A 599 -19.60 -25.53 -15.82
CA LYS A 599 -20.55 -25.47 -16.95
C LYS A 599 -19.88 -25.17 -18.28
N ASN A 600 -18.84 -24.35 -18.29
CA ASN A 600 -18.10 -23.97 -19.49
C ASN A 600 -16.83 -24.81 -19.73
N ASN A 601 -16.58 -25.85 -18.92
CA ASN A 601 -15.38 -26.69 -18.98
C ASN A 601 -14.06 -25.88 -18.96
N VAL A 602 -14.02 -24.85 -18.11
CA VAL A 602 -12.87 -23.95 -17.96
C VAL A 602 -11.74 -24.69 -17.25
N HIS A 603 -10.53 -24.64 -17.83
CA HIS A 603 -9.34 -25.12 -17.14
C HIS A 603 -9.04 -24.23 -15.92
N ILE A 604 -8.81 -24.83 -14.75
CA ILE A 604 -8.45 -24.12 -13.52
C ILE A 604 -6.96 -24.34 -13.24
N GLY A 605 -6.26 -23.26 -12.90
CA GLY A 605 -4.80 -23.23 -12.85
C GLY A 605 -4.18 -22.98 -14.24
N TRP A 606 -2.85 -23.06 -14.31
CA TRP A 606 -2.11 -22.78 -15.54
C TRP A 606 -0.82 -23.61 -15.64
N THR A 607 -0.35 -23.80 -16.87
CA THR A 607 1.00 -24.32 -17.14
C THR A 607 2.05 -23.23 -16.91
N THR A 608 3.30 -23.62 -16.66
CA THR A 608 4.42 -22.69 -16.49
C THR A 608 4.65 -21.84 -17.74
N SER A 609 4.94 -20.54 -17.55
CA SER A 609 5.33 -19.64 -18.63
C SER A 609 6.70 -19.98 -19.21
N ASN A 610 6.86 -19.77 -20.52
CA ASN A 610 8.15 -19.83 -21.22
C ASN A 610 8.60 -18.45 -21.73
N LYS A 611 7.99 -17.37 -21.22
CA LYS A 611 8.19 -16.01 -21.72
C LYS A 611 9.38 -15.27 -21.11
N CYS A 612 10.17 -15.90 -20.23
CA CYS A 612 11.49 -15.39 -19.85
C CYS A 612 12.56 -16.45 -20.12
N VAL A 613 13.58 -16.07 -20.88
CA VAL A 613 14.70 -16.96 -21.23
C VAL A 613 15.98 -16.49 -20.55
N SER A 614 16.52 -17.33 -19.66
CA SER A 614 17.89 -17.18 -19.17
C SER A 614 18.84 -17.43 -20.34
N SER A 615 19.68 -16.45 -20.67
CA SER A 615 20.59 -16.47 -21.83
C SER A 615 21.56 -17.64 -21.84
#